data_AF-A0A7X8ETJ0-F1
#
_entry.id   AF-A0A7X8ETJ0-F1
#
_cell.length_a   1.000
_cell.length_b   1.000
_cell.length_c   1.000
_cell.angle_alpha   90.00
_cell.angle_beta   90.00
_cell.angle_gamma   90.00
#
_symmetry.space_group_name_H-M   'P 1'
#
loop_
_entity.id
_entity.type
_entity.pdbx_description
1 polymer ?
#
loop_
_entity_poly.entity_id
_entity_poly.type
_entity_poly.pdbx_seq_one_letter_code
_entity_poly.pdbx_strand_id
1 'polypeptide(L)'
;FSSVDEVAKANGHVSIISVGWDPGMFSIQRLLGEAILPEGKYYTFWGKGVSQGHSDAIRRVPGVKNAIQYTCPVEDAVNAARSGSLPELTTRQKHTRLCYVVAEDGANLSEIENTIKTMPNYFSDYDTFVNFISEEEFKANHTKMAHGGFVIHSGKTNQNANNHVIEYSLKLDSNPEFTGSVLVAYARAAYRLAKKGDCGAKTVFDIAPSLISPKSAEQLRKELL
;
A
#
# COMPACT_ATOMS: atom_id res chain seq x y z
N PHE A 1 -3.81 -12.16 -13.35
CA PHE A 1 -2.61 -12.39 -14.18
C PHE A 1 -2.99 -13.09 -15.47
N SER A 2 -3.46 -14.35 -15.42
CA SER A 2 -3.71 -15.19 -16.62
C SER A 2 -4.54 -14.50 -17.71
N SER A 3 -5.65 -13.84 -17.35
CA SER A 3 -6.50 -13.13 -18.31
C SER A 3 -5.78 -12.00 -19.06
N VAL A 4 -4.87 -11.29 -18.38
CA VAL A 4 -4.07 -10.22 -19.02
C VAL A 4 -2.94 -10.84 -19.86
N ASP A 5 -2.34 -11.92 -19.36
CA ASP A 5 -1.23 -12.59 -20.03
C ASP A 5 -1.65 -13.19 -21.37
N GLU A 6 -2.79 -13.87 -21.40
CA GLU A 6 -3.37 -14.46 -22.61
C GLU A 6 -3.56 -13.42 -23.72
N VAL A 7 -4.23 -12.31 -23.40
CA VAL A 7 -4.49 -11.22 -24.36
C VAL A 7 -3.20 -10.53 -24.79
N ALA A 8 -2.29 -10.25 -23.84
CA ALA A 8 -1.03 -9.57 -24.11
C ALA A 8 -0.13 -10.42 -25.04
N LYS A 9 -0.03 -11.72 -24.80
CA LYS A 9 0.71 -12.66 -25.67
C LYS A 9 0.08 -12.75 -27.05
N ALA A 10 -1.23 -12.94 -27.14
CA ALA A 10 -1.95 -13.07 -28.41
C ALA A 10 -1.76 -11.84 -29.34
N ASN A 11 -1.52 -10.67 -28.76
CA ASN A 11 -1.33 -9.42 -29.51
C ASN A 11 0.13 -8.94 -29.55
N GLY A 12 1.09 -9.72 -29.05
CA GLY A 12 2.51 -9.32 -29.04
C GLY A 12 2.80 -8.05 -28.23
N HIS A 13 2.08 -7.86 -27.11
CA HIS A 13 2.21 -6.70 -26.23
C HIS A 13 2.76 -7.09 -24.86
N VAL A 14 3.43 -6.15 -24.20
CA VAL A 14 3.83 -6.26 -22.79
C VAL A 14 2.81 -5.52 -21.95
N SER A 15 2.28 -6.17 -20.91
CA SER A 15 1.41 -5.54 -19.93
C SER A 15 1.97 -5.73 -18.52
N ILE A 16 2.34 -4.64 -17.84
CA ILE A 16 2.82 -4.72 -16.45
C ILE A 16 1.65 -4.40 -15.52
N ILE A 17 1.17 -5.40 -14.79
CA ILE A 17 0.00 -5.28 -13.92
C ILE A 17 0.39 -4.94 -12.49
N SER A 18 -0.56 -4.39 -11.73
CA SER A 18 -0.45 -4.16 -10.29
C SER A 18 0.75 -3.28 -9.90
N VAL A 19 1.01 -2.23 -10.68
CA VAL A 19 2.09 -1.27 -10.47
C VAL A 19 1.60 -0.11 -9.61
N GLY A 20 2.36 0.21 -8.56
CA GLY A 20 2.06 1.28 -7.62
C GLY A 20 3.02 1.21 -6.43
N TRP A 21 2.60 1.78 -5.30
CA TRP A 21 3.35 1.64 -4.05
C TRP A 21 3.01 0.35 -3.31
N ASP A 22 1.73 -0.01 -3.17
CA ASP A 22 1.27 -1.33 -2.70
C ASP A 22 -0.12 -1.67 -3.30
N PRO A 23 -0.22 -2.65 -4.23
CA PRO A 23 0.85 -3.50 -4.76
C PRO A 23 1.90 -2.71 -5.56
N GLY A 24 3.13 -3.23 -5.59
CA GLY A 24 4.25 -2.63 -6.32
C GLY A 24 5.51 -2.50 -5.46
N MET A 25 5.91 -1.28 -5.11
CA MET A 25 7.16 -1.03 -4.38
C MET A 25 7.25 -1.83 -3.07
N PHE A 26 6.21 -1.85 -2.25
CA PHE A 26 6.15 -2.66 -1.02
C PHE A 26 6.20 -4.16 -1.30
N SER A 27 5.63 -4.60 -2.40
CA SER A 27 5.66 -6.01 -2.81
C SER A 27 7.09 -6.46 -3.07
N ILE A 28 7.89 -5.63 -3.76
CA ILE A 28 9.32 -5.90 -4.00
C ILE A 28 10.06 -6.04 -2.67
N GLN A 29 9.79 -5.16 -1.70
CA GLN A 29 10.49 -5.20 -0.41
C GLN A 29 10.14 -6.44 0.41
N ARG A 30 8.88 -6.90 0.37
CA ARG A 30 8.49 -8.18 0.98
C ARG A 30 9.27 -9.35 0.37
N LEU A 31 9.29 -9.43 -0.96
CA LEU A 31 10.04 -10.46 -1.69
C LEU A 31 11.54 -10.43 -1.36
N LEU A 32 12.17 -9.25 -1.40
CA LEU A 32 13.59 -9.10 -1.10
C LEU A 32 13.91 -9.51 0.34
N GLY A 33 13.09 -9.09 1.31
CA GLY A 33 13.26 -9.45 2.71
C GLY A 33 13.25 -10.97 2.90
N GLU A 34 12.21 -11.64 2.42
CA GLU A 34 12.06 -13.09 2.54
C GLU A 34 13.17 -13.86 1.80
N ALA A 35 13.60 -13.40 0.63
CA ALA A 35 14.66 -14.05 -0.13
C ALA A 35 16.05 -13.92 0.53
N ILE A 36 16.33 -12.79 1.20
CA ILE A 36 17.62 -12.53 1.85
C ILE A 36 17.67 -13.14 3.26
N LEU A 37 16.57 -13.08 4.01
CA LEU A 37 16.44 -13.58 5.38
C LEU A 37 15.26 -14.57 5.44
N PRO A 38 15.44 -15.82 4.97
CA PRO A 38 14.38 -16.82 4.91
C PRO A 38 13.88 -17.27 6.28
N GLU A 39 14.74 -17.23 7.31
CA GLU A 39 14.36 -17.42 8.71
C GLU A 39 13.88 -16.09 9.31
N GLY A 40 12.73 -15.60 8.85
CA GLY A 40 12.20 -14.30 9.23
C GLY A 40 10.70 -14.13 8.96
N LYS A 41 10.21 -12.92 9.22
CA LYS A 41 8.83 -12.50 8.96
C LYS A 41 8.81 -11.05 8.46
N TYR A 42 7.92 -10.78 7.51
CA TYR A 42 7.60 -9.42 7.11
C TYR A 42 6.35 -8.89 7.81
N TYR A 43 6.35 -7.58 8.02
CA TYR A 43 5.23 -6.80 8.54
C TYR A 43 4.99 -5.64 7.59
N THR A 44 3.77 -5.52 7.08
CA THR A 44 3.36 -4.36 6.29
C THR A 44 2.45 -3.48 7.12
N PHE A 45 2.77 -2.19 7.16
CA PHE A 45 1.97 -1.16 7.79
C PHE A 45 1.60 -0.09 6.78
N TRP A 46 0.32 0.28 6.73
CA TRP A 46 -0.18 1.34 5.86
C TRP A 46 -0.56 2.57 6.67
N GLY A 47 -0.14 3.73 6.19
CA GLY A 47 -0.48 5.04 6.73
C GLY A 47 0.54 5.64 7.70
N LYS A 48 0.18 6.70 8.45
CA LYS A 48 -1.15 7.35 8.44
C LYS A 48 -1.50 7.86 7.04
N GLY A 49 -2.65 7.45 6.52
CA GLY A 49 -2.99 7.72 5.12
C GLY A 49 -4.45 7.50 4.78
N VAL A 50 -4.93 8.23 3.77
CA VAL A 50 -6.30 8.14 3.27
C VAL A 50 -6.47 6.89 2.42
N SER A 51 -7.37 5.98 2.82
CA SER A 51 -7.73 4.86 1.96
C SER A 51 -8.97 5.19 1.14
N GLN A 52 -8.79 5.36 -0.18
CA GLN A 52 -9.87 5.74 -1.07
C GLN A 52 -11.00 4.71 -1.08
N GLY A 53 -10.67 3.42 -1.22
CA GLY A 53 -11.68 2.36 -1.25
C GLY A 53 -12.50 2.25 0.04
N HIS A 54 -11.89 2.49 1.20
CA HIS A 54 -12.60 2.53 2.49
C HIS A 54 -13.46 3.79 2.61
N SER A 55 -12.93 4.94 2.16
CA SER A 55 -13.69 6.20 2.13
C SER A 55 -14.94 6.05 1.25
N ASP A 56 -14.81 5.45 0.07
CA ASP A 56 -15.92 5.15 -0.83
C ASP A 56 -16.92 4.15 -0.23
N ALA A 57 -16.45 3.18 0.56
CA ALA A 57 -17.34 2.24 1.25
C ALA A 57 -18.22 2.94 2.28
N ILE A 58 -17.67 3.90 3.03
CA ILE A 58 -18.43 4.70 4.00
C ILE A 58 -19.44 5.61 3.27
N ARG A 59 -19.06 6.23 2.15
CA ARG A 59 -19.97 7.06 1.35
C ARG A 59 -21.17 6.31 0.77
N ARG A 60 -21.11 4.98 0.71
CA ARG A 60 -22.24 4.13 0.29
C ARG A 60 -23.20 3.78 1.42
N VAL A 61 -22.89 4.13 2.67
CA VAL A 61 -23.78 3.91 3.81
C VAL A 61 -24.94 4.93 3.74
N PRO A 62 -26.21 4.49 3.83
CA PRO A 62 -27.35 5.41 3.83
C PRO A 62 -27.23 6.48 4.92
N GLY A 63 -27.60 7.73 4.60
CA GLY A 63 -27.49 8.88 5.51
C GLY A 63 -26.09 9.50 5.61
N VAL A 64 -25.10 9.00 4.86
CA VAL A 64 -23.78 9.62 4.73
C VAL A 64 -23.73 10.54 3.52
N LYS A 65 -23.56 11.84 3.76
CA LYS A 65 -23.36 12.86 2.72
C LYS A 65 -21.95 12.80 2.14
N ASN A 66 -20.94 12.66 3.00
CA ASN A 66 -19.55 12.52 2.58
C ASN A 66 -18.73 11.84 3.69
N ALA A 67 -17.59 11.25 3.33
CA ALA A 67 -16.70 10.64 4.29
C ALA A 67 -15.25 10.52 3.78
N ILE A 68 -14.35 10.43 4.74
CA ILE A 68 -12.95 10.06 4.54
C ILE A 68 -12.53 9.08 5.63
N GLN A 69 -11.63 8.17 5.26
CA GLN A 69 -11.07 7.20 6.18
C GLN A 69 -9.54 7.24 6.16
N TYR A 70 -8.96 7.26 7.35
CA TYR A 70 -7.53 7.12 7.57
C TYR A 70 -7.21 5.75 8.15
N THR A 71 -6.27 5.06 7.52
CA THR A 71 -5.63 3.87 8.09
C THR A 71 -4.38 4.33 8.83
N CYS A 72 -4.23 3.92 10.08
CA CYS A 72 -3.17 4.39 10.98
C CYS A 72 -2.42 3.19 11.55
N PRO A 73 -1.10 3.07 11.37
CA PRO A 73 -0.30 2.04 12.06
C PRO A 73 -0.36 2.24 13.57
N VAL A 74 -0.47 1.15 14.32
CA VAL A 74 -0.30 1.16 15.78
C VAL A 74 1.20 1.20 16.09
N GLU A 75 1.64 2.26 16.78
CA GLU A 75 3.07 2.54 17.01
C GLU A 75 3.78 1.39 17.75
N ASP A 76 3.16 0.83 18.78
CA ASP A 76 3.71 -0.31 19.53
C ASP A 76 3.93 -1.54 18.64
N ALA A 77 2.99 -1.81 17.72
CA ALA A 77 3.12 -2.93 16.78
C ALA A 77 4.25 -2.70 15.77
N VAL A 78 4.43 -1.45 15.30
CA VAL A 78 5.56 -1.08 14.43
C VAL A 78 6.87 -1.24 15.18
N ASN A 79 6.97 -0.76 16.42
CA ASN A 79 8.18 -0.86 17.23
C ASN A 79 8.51 -2.31 17.58
N ALA A 80 7.50 -3.14 17.85
CA ALA A 80 7.67 -4.58 18.05
C ALA A 80 8.24 -5.26 16.79
N ALA A 81 7.74 -4.92 15.59
CA ALA A 81 8.32 -5.39 14.34
C ALA A 81 9.79 -4.94 14.19
N ARG A 82 10.09 -3.67 14.45
CA ARG A 82 11.46 -3.13 14.39
C ARG A 82 12.43 -3.73 15.39
N SER A 83 11.94 -4.28 16.51
CA SER A 83 12.80 -4.89 17.53
C SER A 83 13.49 -6.20 17.10
N GLY A 84 13.00 -6.83 16.02
CA GLY A 84 13.46 -8.16 15.61
C GLY A 84 12.94 -9.30 16.49
N SER A 85 11.97 -9.04 17.39
CA SER A 85 11.37 -10.05 18.27
C SER A 85 10.42 -11.04 17.55
N LEU A 86 10.13 -10.81 16.26
CA LEU A 86 9.23 -11.61 15.43
C LEU A 86 7.81 -11.79 16.02
N PRO A 87 7.13 -10.70 16.45
CA PRO A 87 5.85 -10.80 17.13
C PRO A 87 4.75 -11.40 16.24
N GLU A 88 3.86 -12.20 16.83
CA GLU A 88 2.60 -12.53 16.16
C GLU A 88 1.62 -11.37 16.33
N LEU A 89 1.22 -10.77 15.20
CA LEU A 89 0.34 -9.61 15.18
C LEU A 89 -0.90 -9.90 14.33
N THR A 90 -2.06 -9.84 14.97
CA THR A 90 -3.37 -9.89 14.28
C THR A 90 -3.60 -8.62 13.47
N THR A 91 -4.56 -8.67 12.54
CA THR A 91 -4.98 -7.51 11.75
C THR A 91 -5.35 -6.31 12.62
N ARG A 92 -6.14 -6.54 13.69
CA ARG A 92 -6.58 -5.51 14.64
C ARG A 92 -5.41 -4.82 15.35
N GLN A 93 -4.36 -5.56 15.69
CA GLN A 93 -3.20 -5.02 16.40
C GLN A 93 -2.30 -4.15 15.52
N LYS A 94 -2.37 -4.28 14.19
CA LYS A 94 -1.47 -3.55 13.28
C LYS A 94 -2.00 -2.16 12.94
N HIS A 95 -3.32 -2.00 12.84
CA HIS A 95 -3.93 -0.77 12.34
C HIS A 95 -5.19 -0.38 13.11
N THR A 96 -5.32 0.92 13.34
CA THR A 96 -6.60 1.54 13.69
C THR A 96 -7.19 2.23 12.46
N ARG A 97 -8.52 2.42 12.48
CA ARG A 97 -9.25 3.09 11.41
C ARG A 97 -9.97 4.31 11.96
N LEU A 98 -9.64 5.47 11.43
CA LEU A 98 -10.28 6.73 11.80
C LEU A 98 -11.17 7.18 10.65
N CYS A 99 -12.48 7.23 10.90
CA CYS A 99 -13.49 7.66 9.95
C CYS A 99 -13.99 9.05 10.34
N TYR A 100 -14.04 9.95 9.39
CA TYR A 100 -14.64 11.27 9.53
C TYR A 100 -15.81 11.37 8.55
N VAL A 101 -17.01 11.60 9.08
CA VAL A 101 -18.27 11.42 8.37
C VAL A 101 -19.10 12.69 8.46
N VAL A 102 -19.54 13.18 7.31
CA VAL A 102 -20.56 14.22 7.20
C VAL A 102 -21.89 13.51 6.97
N ALA A 103 -22.79 13.59 7.94
CA ALA A 103 -24.13 12.99 7.83
C ALA A 103 -25.07 13.89 7.03
N GLU A 104 -26.11 13.29 6.44
CA GLU A 104 -27.26 14.02 5.91
C GLU A 104 -28.13 14.57 7.05
N ASP A 105 -28.89 15.64 6.77
CA ASP A 105 -29.76 16.25 7.77
C ASP A 105 -30.83 15.25 8.23
N GLY A 106 -30.92 15.04 9.55
CA GLY A 106 -31.87 14.10 10.16
C GLY A 106 -31.47 12.63 10.09
N ALA A 107 -30.27 12.30 9.60
CA ALA A 107 -29.79 10.92 9.56
C ALA A 107 -29.55 10.33 10.95
N ASN A 108 -29.77 9.02 11.09
CA ASN A 108 -29.53 8.29 12.32
C ASN A 108 -28.03 7.99 12.51
N LEU A 109 -27.35 8.82 13.31
CA LEU A 109 -25.91 8.71 13.53
C LEU A 109 -25.49 7.35 14.12
N SER A 110 -26.28 6.79 15.04
CA SER A 110 -25.98 5.50 15.66
C SER A 110 -26.07 4.34 14.67
N GLU A 111 -27.02 4.40 13.73
CA GLU A 111 -27.16 3.40 12.67
C GLU A 111 -26.00 3.48 11.66
N ILE A 112 -25.60 4.69 11.27
CA ILE A 112 -24.43 4.91 10.42
C ILE A 112 -23.17 4.36 11.10
N GLU A 113 -22.93 4.72 12.36
CA GLU A 113 -21.75 4.28 13.11
C GLU A 113 -21.71 2.75 13.23
N ASN A 114 -22.82 2.12 13.59
CA ASN A 114 -22.90 0.66 13.68
C ASN A 114 -22.62 0.01 12.32
N THR A 115 -23.26 0.50 11.25
CA THR A 115 -23.08 -0.02 9.89
C THR A 115 -21.62 0.06 9.44
N ILE A 116 -20.94 1.18 9.72
CA ILE A 116 -19.51 1.34 9.42
C ILE A 116 -18.71 0.32 10.24
N LYS A 117 -18.86 0.29 11.57
CA LYS A 117 -18.05 -0.57 12.45
C LYS A 117 -18.22 -2.06 12.16
N THR A 118 -19.40 -2.49 11.76
CA THR A 118 -19.69 -3.91 11.48
C THR A 118 -19.48 -4.30 10.01
N MET A 119 -19.01 -3.38 9.14
CA MET A 119 -18.86 -3.65 7.72
C MET A 119 -17.78 -4.73 7.48
N PRO A 120 -18.13 -5.90 6.92
CA PRO A 120 -17.18 -6.98 6.66
C PRO A 120 -16.10 -6.55 5.67
N ASN A 121 -14.88 -7.09 5.83
CA ASN A 121 -13.70 -6.82 4.98
C ASN A 121 -13.13 -5.39 5.05
N TYR A 122 -13.89 -4.41 5.57
CA TYR A 122 -13.45 -3.02 5.65
C TYR A 122 -13.10 -2.61 7.08
N PHE A 123 -13.99 -2.86 8.03
CA PHE A 123 -13.92 -2.24 9.37
C PHE A 123 -14.08 -3.22 10.53
N SER A 124 -14.83 -4.31 10.35
CA SER A 124 -15.15 -5.28 11.41
C SER A 124 -13.94 -5.84 12.15
N ASP A 125 -12.82 -6.01 11.43
CA ASP A 125 -11.60 -6.65 11.95
C ASP A 125 -10.62 -5.66 12.60
N TYR A 126 -11.02 -4.39 12.72
CA TYR A 126 -10.17 -3.29 13.16
C TYR A 126 -10.81 -2.49 14.28
N ASP A 127 -9.98 -1.83 15.08
CA ASP A 127 -10.46 -0.80 15.99
C ASP A 127 -10.81 0.44 15.17
N THR A 128 -12.11 0.62 14.96
CA THR A 128 -12.68 1.63 14.07
C THR A 128 -13.36 2.72 14.88
N PHE A 129 -12.97 3.97 14.66
CA PHE A 129 -13.50 5.16 15.31
C PHE A 129 -14.26 5.99 14.27
N VAL A 130 -15.51 6.35 14.57
CA VAL A 130 -16.36 7.14 13.69
C VAL A 130 -16.57 8.50 14.33
N ASN A 131 -16.19 9.56 13.62
CA ASN A 131 -16.30 10.94 14.07
C ASN A 131 -17.24 11.67 13.12
N PHE A 132 -18.36 12.17 13.63
CA PHE A 132 -19.27 13.00 12.86
C PHE A 132 -18.79 14.45 12.91
N ILE A 133 -18.60 15.05 11.73
CA ILE A 133 -18.05 16.40 11.57
C ILE A 133 -18.89 17.22 10.59
N SER A 134 -18.72 18.55 10.62
CA SER A 134 -19.38 19.43 9.66
C SER A 134 -18.73 19.35 8.27
N GLU A 135 -19.45 19.82 7.25
CA GLU A 135 -18.91 19.90 5.89
C GLU A 135 -17.76 20.93 5.79
N GLU A 136 -17.82 22.00 6.57
CA GLU A 136 -16.77 23.02 6.66
C GLU A 136 -15.48 22.43 7.24
N GLU A 137 -15.59 21.67 8.34
CA GLU A 137 -14.44 20.97 8.93
C GLU A 137 -13.83 19.96 7.96
N PHE A 138 -14.68 19.21 7.24
CA PHE A 138 -14.24 18.28 6.22
C PHE A 138 -13.42 18.99 5.13
N LYS A 139 -13.92 20.11 4.60
CA LYS A 139 -13.23 20.89 3.56
C LYS A 139 -11.92 21.51 4.05
N ALA A 140 -11.87 21.96 5.29
CA ALA A 140 -10.68 22.58 5.86
C ALA A 140 -9.55 21.56 6.12
N ASN A 141 -9.89 20.38 6.66
CA ASN A 141 -8.91 19.48 7.26
C ASN A 141 -8.70 18.17 6.49
N HIS A 142 -9.64 17.76 5.64
CA HIS A 142 -9.74 16.40 5.11
C HIS A 142 -9.74 16.30 3.59
N THR A 143 -9.04 17.21 2.92
CA THR A 143 -8.99 17.28 1.44
C THR A 143 -7.73 16.70 0.81
N LYS A 144 -6.67 16.49 1.59
CA LYS A 144 -5.41 15.93 1.09
C LYS A 144 -5.43 14.41 1.06
N MET A 145 -4.86 13.82 0.00
CA MET A 145 -4.69 12.38 -0.17
C MET A 145 -3.30 11.90 0.26
N ALA A 146 -2.85 12.37 1.42
CA ALA A 146 -1.58 11.92 2.00
C ALA A 146 -1.64 10.43 2.36
N HIS A 147 -0.52 9.74 2.21
CA HIS A 147 -0.38 8.34 2.58
C HIS A 147 1.07 8.00 2.92
N GLY A 148 1.29 6.79 3.37
CA GLY A 148 2.61 6.23 3.54
C GLY A 148 2.53 4.81 4.06
N GLY A 149 3.63 4.35 4.64
CA GLY A 149 3.67 3.08 5.33
C GLY A 149 5.09 2.55 5.50
N PHE A 150 5.16 1.31 5.96
CA PHE A 150 6.40 0.58 6.21
C PHE A 150 6.26 -0.86 5.71
N VAL A 151 7.31 -1.39 5.11
CA VAL A 151 7.57 -2.83 5.02
C VAL A 151 8.79 -3.10 5.87
N ILE A 152 8.62 -3.88 6.92
CA ILE A 152 9.68 -4.28 7.84
C ILE A 152 9.83 -5.79 7.71
N HIS A 153 11.02 -6.27 7.36
CA HIS A 153 11.36 -7.68 7.41
C HIS A 153 12.38 -7.90 8.51
N SER A 154 12.05 -8.75 9.46
CA SER A 154 12.94 -9.13 10.56
C SER A 154 13.28 -10.61 10.44
N GLY A 155 14.53 -10.96 10.65
CA GLY A 155 14.97 -12.35 10.56
C GLY A 155 16.29 -12.60 11.25
N LYS A 156 16.76 -13.85 11.17
CA LYS A 156 18.00 -14.32 11.80
C LYS A 156 18.86 -15.06 10.78
N THR A 157 20.19 -15.03 10.97
CA THR A 157 21.13 -15.73 10.07
C THR A 157 21.69 -17.02 10.66
N ASN A 158 21.63 -17.20 11.99
CA ASN A 158 22.06 -18.39 12.72
C ASN A 158 21.10 -18.62 13.89
N GLN A 159 20.85 -19.88 14.28
CA GLN A 159 19.94 -20.35 15.35
C GLN A 159 19.90 -19.45 16.61
N ASN A 160 19.25 -18.30 16.49
CA ASN A 160 19.06 -17.24 17.49
C ASN A 160 20.26 -16.37 17.90
N ALA A 161 21.36 -16.31 17.16
CA ALA A 161 22.50 -15.47 17.58
C ALA A 161 22.40 -14.00 17.14
N ASN A 162 21.94 -13.75 15.90
CA ASN A 162 21.97 -12.41 15.31
C ASN A 162 20.61 -12.07 14.71
N ASN A 163 20.02 -10.97 15.19
CA ASN A 163 18.79 -10.41 14.64
C ASN A 163 19.13 -9.35 13.60
N HIS A 164 18.42 -9.40 12.48
CA HIS A 164 18.56 -8.45 11.38
C HIS A 164 17.19 -7.86 11.04
N VAL A 165 17.18 -6.58 10.68
CA VAL A 165 15.97 -5.84 10.31
C VAL A 165 16.22 -5.08 9.02
N ILE A 166 15.35 -5.28 8.04
CA ILE A 166 15.31 -4.56 6.77
C ILE A 166 14.03 -3.72 6.79
N GLU A 167 14.14 -2.42 6.59
CA GLU A 167 12.98 -1.52 6.60
C GLU A 167 12.96 -0.63 5.36
N TYR A 168 11.79 -0.56 4.72
CA TYR A 168 11.47 0.39 3.67
C TYR A 168 10.25 1.20 4.07
N SER A 169 10.31 2.51 3.88
CA SER A 169 9.20 3.41 4.22
C SER A 169 8.85 4.36 3.08
N LEU A 170 7.59 4.80 3.08
CA LEU A 170 7.09 5.86 2.23
C LEU A 170 6.37 6.91 3.09
N LYS A 171 6.64 8.18 2.81
CA LYS A 171 5.94 9.34 3.36
C LYS A 171 5.52 10.22 2.19
N LEU A 172 4.23 10.21 1.87
CA LEU A 172 3.68 10.78 0.64
C LEU A 172 2.69 11.88 0.98
N ASP A 173 2.95 13.08 0.48
CA ASP A 173 1.98 14.18 0.56
C ASP A 173 0.79 13.95 -0.39
N SER A 174 1.02 13.26 -1.50
CA SER A 174 0.01 12.89 -2.50
C SER A 174 0.21 11.46 -2.99
N ASN A 175 -0.63 10.55 -2.48
CA ASN A 175 -0.69 9.15 -2.91
C ASN A 175 -0.92 8.96 -4.43
N PRO A 176 -1.89 9.64 -5.06
CA PRO A 176 -2.13 9.46 -6.50
C PRO A 176 -0.95 9.94 -7.36
N GLU A 177 -0.29 11.05 -6.99
CA GLU A 177 0.87 11.56 -7.73
C GLU A 177 2.08 10.61 -7.64
N PHE A 178 2.36 10.08 -6.45
CA PHE A 178 3.42 9.10 -6.28
C PHE A 178 3.12 7.82 -7.08
N THR A 179 1.88 7.33 -7.02
CA THR A 179 1.44 6.18 -7.83
C THR A 179 1.62 6.45 -9.33
N GLY A 180 1.23 7.64 -9.81
CA GLY A 180 1.46 8.07 -11.19
C GLY A 180 2.94 8.08 -11.56
N SER A 181 3.81 8.53 -10.66
CA SER A 181 5.26 8.54 -10.86
C SER A 181 5.83 7.11 -11.02
N VAL A 182 5.37 6.17 -10.19
CA VAL A 182 5.74 4.75 -10.32
C VAL A 182 5.24 4.19 -11.66
N LEU A 183 3.98 4.44 -12.03
CA LEU A 183 3.41 3.98 -13.31
C LEU A 183 4.22 4.46 -14.52
N VAL A 184 4.59 5.75 -14.55
CA VAL A 184 5.42 6.31 -15.64
C VAL A 184 6.81 5.68 -15.68
N ALA A 185 7.41 5.39 -14.52
CA ALA A 185 8.70 4.70 -14.46
C ALA A 185 8.62 3.26 -15.03
N TYR A 186 7.54 2.54 -14.73
CA TYR A 186 7.30 1.19 -15.27
C TYR A 186 6.86 1.18 -16.74
N ALA A 187 6.19 2.23 -17.22
CA ALA A 187 5.90 2.39 -18.65
C ALA A 187 7.19 2.41 -19.49
N ARG A 188 8.27 3.01 -18.97
CA ARG A 188 9.61 2.96 -19.59
C ARG A 188 10.14 1.53 -19.69
N ALA A 189 9.95 0.72 -18.64
CA ALA A 189 10.34 -0.68 -18.66
C ALA A 189 9.53 -1.47 -19.69
N ALA A 190 8.20 -1.30 -19.72
CA ALA A 190 7.32 -1.94 -20.69
C ALA A 190 7.75 -1.64 -22.13
N TYR A 191 8.04 -0.36 -22.43
CA TYR A 191 8.54 0.06 -23.74
C TYR A 191 9.87 -0.63 -24.11
N ARG A 192 10.83 -0.68 -23.18
CA ARG A 192 12.13 -1.32 -23.41
C ARG A 192 12.01 -2.84 -23.63
N LEU A 193 11.12 -3.51 -22.90
CA LEU A 193 10.83 -4.94 -23.07
C LEU A 193 10.17 -5.20 -24.43
N ALA A 194 9.17 -4.41 -24.80
CA ALA A 194 8.52 -4.52 -26.10
C ALA A 194 9.51 -4.32 -27.27
N LYS A 195 10.45 -3.36 -27.14
CA LYS A 195 11.51 -3.15 -28.14
C LYS A 195 12.48 -4.33 -28.27
N LYS A 196 12.56 -5.21 -27.27
CA LYS A 196 13.34 -6.45 -27.30
C LYS A 196 12.53 -7.66 -27.79
N GLY A 197 11.26 -7.46 -28.18
CA GLY A 197 10.37 -8.53 -28.62
C GLY A 197 9.73 -9.34 -27.49
N ASP A 198 9.80 -8.88 -26.24
CA ASP A 198 9.09 -9.51 -25.13
C ASP A 198 7.57 -9.25 -25.24
N CYS A 199 6.76 -10.13 -24.65
CA CYS A 199 5.30 -10.02 -24.59
C CYS A 199 4.72 -10.73 -23.36
N GLY A 200 3.41 -10.56 -23.16
CA GLY A 200 2.67 -11.14 -22.05
C GLY A 200 2.55 -10.24 -20.83
N ALA A 201 1.88 -10.76 -19.80
CA ALA A 201 1.74 -10.04 -18.54
C ALA A 201 3.02 -10.19 -17.72
N LYS A 202 3.38 -9.09 -17.06
CA LYS A 202 4.48 -8.99 -16.11
C LYS A 202 3.96 -8.34 -14.84
N THR A 203 4.67 -8.53 -13.74
CA THR A 203 4.47 -7.86 -12.48
C THR A 203 5.72 -7.06 -12.14
N VAL A 204 5.70 -6.31 -11.05
CA VAL A 204 6.91 -5.62 -10.56
C VAL A 204 8.08 -6.56 -10.23
N PHE A 205 7.83 -7.87 -10.05
CA PHE A 205 8.87 -8.86 -9.79
C PHE A 205 9.66 -9.26 -11.04
N ASP A 206 9.08 -9.10 -12.22
CA ASP A 206 9.69 -9.48 -13.50
C ASP A 206 10.55 -8.35 -14.09
N ILE A 207 10.57 -7.17 -13.44
CA ILE A 207 11.18 -5.96 -13.97
C ILE A 207 12.44 -5.62 -13.19
N ALA A 208 13.59 -5.79 -13.84
CA ALA A 208 14.86 -5.37 -13.28
C ALA A 208 14.89 -3.84 -12.99
N PRO A 209 15.46 -3.39 -11.86
CA PRO A 209 15.50 -1.96 -11.50
C PRO A 209 16.14 -1.05 -12.55
N SER A 210 17.08 -1.56 -13.35
CA SER A 210 17.71 -0.81 -14.43
C SER A 210 16.73 -0.42 -15.55
N LEU A 211 15.65 -1.20 -15.76
CA LEU A 211 14.68 -0.97 -16.82
C LEU A 211 13.82 0.27 -16.58
N ILE A 212 13.55 0.62 -15.31
CA ILE A 212 12.73 1.78 -14.97
C ILE A 212 13.52 3.09 -14.97
N SER A 213 14.86 3.06 -14.98
CA SER A 213 15.69 4.27 -15.03
C SER A 213 15.86 4.81 -16.46
N PRO A 214 15.84 6.15 -16.68
CA PRO A 214 16.18 6.72 -17.99
C PRO A 214 17.68 6.63 -18.33
N LYS A 215 18.55 6.44 -17.33
CA LYS A 215 20.02 6.39 -17.51
C LYS A 215 20.46 5.17 -18.32
N SER A 216 21.63 5.27 -18.94
CA SER A 216 22.28 4.13 -19.58
C SER A 216 22.76 3.10 -18.55
N ALA A 217 22.99 1.86 -18.98
CA ALA A 217 23.52 0.83 -18.10
C ALA A 217 24.92 1.17 -17.55
N GLU A 218 25.74 1.88 -18.33
CA GLU A 218 27.06 2.36 -17.89
C GLU A 218 26.93 3.44 -16.81
N GLN A 219 26.05 4.42 -17.01
CA GLN A 219 25.78 5.47 -16.01
C GLN A 219 25.27 4.87 -14.70
N LEU A 220 24.34 3.91 -14.77
CA LEU A 220 23.84 3.21 -13.58
C LEU A 220 24.97 2.54 -12.79
N ARG A 221 25.87 1.82 -13.47
CA ARG A 221 27.02 1.18 -12.82
C ARG A 221 28.04 2.18 -12.27
N LYS A 222 28.21 3.33 -12.91
CA LYS A 222 29.18 4.35 -12.48
C LYS A 222 28.68 5.19 -11.30
N GLU A 223 27.39 5.46 -11.25
CA GLU A 223 26.82 6.44 -10.33
C GLU A 223 26.09 5.83 -9.13
N LEU A 224 25.64 4.57 -9.22
CA LEU A 224 24.79 3.93 -8.20
C LEU A 224 25.31 2.57 -7.68
N LEU A 225 26.46 2.09 -8.18
CA LEU A 225 27.17 0.89 -7.70
C LEU A 225 28.61 1.27 -7.38
#